data_AF-A0A6U5M8U5-F1
#
_entry.id   AF-A0A6U5M8U5-F1
#
_cell.length_a   1.000
_cell.length_b   1.000
_cell.length_c   1.000
_cell.angle_alpha   90.00
_cell.angle_beta   90.00
_cell.angle_gamma   90.00
#
_symmetry.space_group_name_H-M   'P 1'
#
loop_
_entity.id
_entity.type
_entity.pdbx_description
1 polymer ?
#
loop_
_entity_poly.entity_id
_entity_poly.type
_entity_poly.pdbx_seq_one_letter_code
_entity_poly.pdbx_strand_id
1 'polypeptide(L)'
;EALGGDVGTVVEEVARLTGRQVEQLEEKLCEDLLNLEDSLFQEFLKKITDDIEKAVRTSWGGLDMLDDEEYHDENFTVLFPGYLSSPLLIITRCRAQVESALGDTIRMNSEGRTYQFLALSMASECFVHAMCNEINERMPQLGNRSCSRLVAELQFLTNILKLYLRRETLSHAADVRDRLRDRTQNRDVGPDGLRAIEELERLGRVYVLCLGD
;
A
#
# COMPACT_ATOMS: atom_id res chain seq x y z
N GLU A 1 26.48 11.02 8.10
CA GLU A 1 27.66 10.16 7.87
C GLU A 1 28.15 9.41 9.13
N ALA A 2 27.27 9.02 10.07
CA ALA A 2 27.70 8.49 11.38
C ALA A 2 27.55 6.96 11.57
N LEU A 3 27.22 6.20 10.52
CA LEU A 3 27.04 4.74 10.58
C LEU A 3 27.76 4.02 9.43
N GLY A 4 28.89 4.57 8.96
CA GLY A 4 29.72 3.98 7.90
C GLY A 4 30.86 3.11 8.41
N GLY A 5 30.80 2.61 9.65
CA GLY A 5 31.80 1.71 10.21
C GLY A 5 31.39 0.27 9.97
N ASP A 6 32.21 -0.47 9.22
CA ASP A 6 32.06 -1.91 9.03
C ASP A 6 32.18 -2.64 10.38
N VAL A 7 31.37 -3.68 10.59
CA VAL A 7 31.42 -4.53 11.80
C VAL A 7 32.83 -5.07 11.98
N GLY A 8 33.50 -5.41 10.88
CA GLY A 8 34.91 -5.81 10.88
C GLY A 8 35.84 -4.79 11.53
N THR A 9 35.61 -3.48 11.34
CA THR A 9 36.45 -2.43 11.95
C THR A 9 36.24 -2.33 13.46
N VAL A 10 35.00 -2.50 13.93
CA VAL A 10 34.69 -2.53 15.37
C VAL A 10 35.29 -3.77 16.02
N VAL A 11 35.14 -4.91 15.36
CA VAL A 11 35.66 -6.21 15.79
C VAL A 11 37.19 -6.20 15.85
N GLU A 12 37.88 -5.64 14.85
CA GLU A 12 39.34 -5.47 14.83
C GLU A 12 39.83 -4.58 15.97
N GLU A 13 39.16 -3.45 16.23
CA GLU A 13 39.58 -2.54 17.30
C GLU A 13 39.35 -3.16 18.69
N VAL A 14 38.23 -3.87 18.89
CA VAL A 14 37.96 -4.58 20.16
C VAL A 14 38.93 -5.75 20.35
N ALA A 15 39.26 -6.48 19.28
CA ALA A 15 40.25 -7.55 19.29
C ALA A 15 41.63 -7.03 19.71
N ARG A 16 42.02 -5.87 19.18
CA ARG A 16 43.27 -5.18 19.50
C ARG A 16 43.33 -4.75 20.97
N LEU A 17 42.21 -4.36 21.56
CA LEU A 17 42.12 -3.90 22.95
C LEU A 17 41.98 -5.04 23.98
N THR A 18 41.40 -6.19 23.62
CA THR A 18 40.99 -7.23 24.60
C THR A 18 41.71 -8.57 24.44
N GLY A 19 42.41 -8.82 23.32
CA GLY A 19 43.32 -9.95 23.15
C GLY A 19 42.68 -11.36 23.09
N ARG A 20 41.35 -11.51 23.01
CA ARG A 20 40.64 -12.80 22.86
C ARG A 20 39.27 -12.72 22.15
N GLN A 21 38.90 -13.85 21.54
CA GLN A 21 37.58 -14.26 20.98
C GLN A 21 36.85 -13.27 20.07
N VAL A 22 37.54 -12.92 18.98
CA VAL A 22 37.07 -12.04 17.90
C VAL A 22 35.86 -12.63 17.16
N GLU A 23 35.92 -13.92 16.80
CA GLU A 23 34.88 -14.60 16.02
C GLU A 23 33.52 -14.68 16.75
N GLN A 24 33.53 -14.96 18.06
CA GLN A 24 32.29 -15.00 18.86
C GLN A 24 31.67 -13.62 19.06
N LEU A 25 32.49 -12.56 19.06
CA LEU A 25 32.01 -11.19 19.15
C LEU A 25 31.41 -10.73 17.82
N GLU A 26 32.08 -11.03 16.71
CA GLU A 26 31.59 -10.71 15.37
C GLU A 26 30.26 -11.41 15.07
N GLU A 27 30.16 -12.71 15.34
CA GLU A 27 28.93 -13.48 15.17
C GLU A 27 27.78 -12.87 15.98
N LYS A 28 28.04 -12.51 17.24
CA LYS A 28 27.03 -11.93 18.13
C LYS A 28 26.62 -10.51 17.71
N LEU A 29 27.57 -9.67 17.28
CA LEU A 29 27.27 -8.34 16.78
C LEU A 29 26.47 -8.39 15.47
N CYS A 30 26.79 -9.33 14.58
CA CYS A 30 26.02 -9.57 13.37
C CYS A 30 24.59 -10.03 13.70
N GLU A 31 24.42 -10.95 14.66
CA GLU A 31 23.11 -11.38 15.13
C GLU A 31 22.29 -10.20 15.71
N ASP A 32 22.90 -9.41 16.60
CA ASP A 32 22.25 -8.25 17.21
C ASP A 32 21.85 -7.19 16.17
N LEU A 33 22.68 -6.96 15.15
CA LEU A 33 22.38 -6.03 14.05
C LEU A 33 21.23 -6.52 13.17
N LEU A 34 21.19 -7.81 12.84
CA LEU A 34 20.10 -8.41 12.06
C LEU A 34 18.78 -8.35 12.84
N ASN A 35 18.81 -8.62 14.14
CA ASN A 35 17.64 -8.53 15.01
C ASN A 35 17.12 -7.09 15.13
N LEU A 36 18.03 -6.13 15.30
CA LEU A 36 17.67 -4.71 15.35
C LEU A 36 17.08 -4.24 14.02
N GLU A 37 17.69 -4.64 12.91
CA GLU A 37 17.19 -4.32 11.58
C GLU A 37 15.77 -4.85 11.35
N ASP A 38 15.51 -6.12 11.64
CA ASP A 38 14.18 -6.70 11.47
C ASP A 38 13.16 -5.96 12.35
N SER A 39 13.50 -5.68 13.61
CA SER A 39 12.64 -4.89 14.50
C SER A 39 12.31 -3.51 13.95
N LEU A 40 13.30 -2.77 13.43
CA LEU A 40 13.09 -1.46 12.82
C LEU A 40 12.23 -1.55 11.55
N PHE A 41 12.44 -2.59 10.75
CA PHE A 41 11.65 -2.82 9.56
C PHE A 41 10.19 -3.17 9.90
N GLN A 42 9.94 -4.01 10.91
CA GLN A 42 8.58 -4.29 11.38
C GLN A 42 7.86 -3.04 11.90
N GLU A 43 8.57 -2.16 12.62
CA GLU A 43 8.01 -0.87 13.07
C GLU A 43 7.64 0.02 11.89
N PHE A 44 8.49 0.08 10.87
CA PHE A 44 8.20 0.78 9.61
C PHE A 44 6.96 0.22 8.91
N LEU A 45 6.85 -1.10 8.77
CA LEU A 45 5.68 -1.75 8.17
C LEU A 45 4.40 -1.41 8.93
N LYS A 46 4.43 -1.49 10.27
CA LYS A 46 3.30 -1.14 11.12
C LYS A 46 2.87 0.31 10.91
N LYS A 47 3.81 1.23 10.88
CA LYS A 47 3.54 2.65 10.65
C LYS A 47 2.84 2.88 9.29
N ILE A 48 3.28 2.19 8.24
CA ILE A 48 2.65 2.30 6.91
C ILE A 48 1.21 1.80 6.95
N THR A 49 0.98 0.66 7.60
CA THR A 49 -0.37 0.11 7.77
C THR A 49 -1.27 1.11 8.48
N ASP A 50 -0.81 1.70 9.60
CA ASP A 50 -1.57 2.72 10.35
C ASP A 50 -1.87 3.96 9.49
N ASP A 51 -0.89 4.43 8.71
CA ASP A 51 -1.04 5.59 7.83
C ASP A 51 -2.06 5.32 6.71
N ILE A 52 -2.06 4.11 6.13
CA ILE A 52 -3.00 3.69 5.09
C ILE A 52 -4.42 3.57 5.63
N GLU A 53 -4.62 2.87 6.74
CA GLU A 53 -5.95 2.71 7.36
C GLU A 53 -6.55 4.08 7.68
N LYS A 54 -5.74 4.97 8.27
CA LYS A 54 -6.15 6.34 8.54
C LYS A 54 -6.51 7.08 7.26
N ALA A 55 -5.67 7.01 6.22
CA ALA A 55 -5.88 7.70 4.95
C ALA A 55 -7.17 7.27 4.25
N VAL A 56 -7.46 5.96 4.20
CA VAL A 56 -8.71 5.44 3.64
C VAL A 56 -9.89 5.98 4.44
N ARG A 57 -9.87 5.81 5.77
CA ARG A 57 -10.99 6.19 6.65
C ARG A 57 -11.29 7.69 6.61
N THR A 58 -10.27 8.54 6.72
CA THR A 58 -10.46 10.00 6.75
C THR A 58 -10.94 10.55 5.41
N SER A 59 -10.52 9.94 4.31
CA SER A 59 -10.81 10.45 2.97
C SER A 59 -12.12 9.90 2.40
N TRP A 60 -12.80 9.01 3.12
CA TRP A 60 -14.10 8.45 2.75
C TRP A 60 -15.26 9.43 2.97
N GLY A 61 -15.10 10.42 3.86
CA GLY A 61 -16.16 11.35 4.29
C GLY A 61 -16.77 12.23 3.18
N GLY A 62 -16.30 12.14 1.93
CA GLY A 62 -16.88 12.82 0.77
C GLY A 62 -17.81 11.96 -0.10
N LEU A 63 -18.01 10.67 0.20
CA LEU A 63 -18.83 9.79 -0.64
C LEU A 63 -20.32 10.16 -0.61
N ASP A 64 -20.84 10.59 0.55
CA ASP A 64 -22.25 10.96 0.77
C ASP A 64 -22.67 12.26 0.06
N MET A 65 -21.71 13.09 -0.37
CA MET A 65 -21.99 14.40 -0.98
C MET A 65 -22.18 14.33 -2.50
N LEU A 66 -21.88 13.18 -3.13
CA LEU A 66 -21.82 13.04 -4.58
C LEU A 66 -23.08 12.47 -5.22
N ASP A 67 -24.08 12.04 -4.43
CA ASP A 67 -25.23 11.32 -4.97
C ASP A 67 -26.34 12.23 -5.55
N ASP A 68 -26.39 13.54 -5.27
CA ASP A 68 -27.57 14.34 -5.69
C ASP A 68 -27.39 15.62 -6.54
N GLU A 69 -26.32 16.44 -6.47
CA GLU A 69 -26.36 17.75 -7.19
C GLU A 69 -25.09 18.23 -7.92
N GLU A 70 -23.88 17.75 -7.62
CA GLU A 70 -22.63 18.38 -8.11
C GLU A 70 -22.12 17.91 -9.49
N TYR A 71 -22.71 16.88 -10.09
CA TYR A 71 -22.30 16.38 -11.42
C TYR A 71 -22.83 17.20 -12.61
N HIS A 72 -23.61 18.27 -12.36
CA HIS A 72 -24.18 19.10 -13.41
C HIS A 72 -23.35 20.34 -13.78
N ASP A 73 -22.20 20.58 -13.13
CA ASP A 73 -21.30 21.66 -13.53
C ASP A 73 -20.23 21.14 -14.50
N GLU A 74 -20.32 21.54 -15.77
CA GLU A 74 -19.37 21.18 -16.84
C GLU A 74 -17.93 21.68 -16.57
N ASN A 75 -17.74 22.55 -15.57
CA ASN A 75 -16.44 23.02 -15.09
C ASN A 75 -15.86 22.22 -13.92
N PHE A 76 -16.56 21.22 -13.37
CA PHE A 76 -16.03 20.41 -12.29
C PHE A 76 -15.01 19.42 -12.85
N THR A 77 -13.72 19.73 -12.71
CA THR A 77 -12.66 18.74 -12.82
C THR A 77 -12.96 17.62 -11.82
N VAL A 78 -13.29 16.44 -12.31
CA VAL A 78 -13.46 15.24 -11.49
C VAL A 78 -12.16 15.01 -10.72
N LEU A 79 -12.17 15.31 -9.43
CA LEU A 79 -11.04 15.10 -8.55
C LEU A 79 -10.96 13.60 -8.25
N PHE A 80 -9.78 13.02 -8.41
CA PHE A 80 -9.55 11.61 -8.09
C PHE A 80 -9.89 11.34 -6.61
N PRO A 81 -10.63 10.27 -6.28
CA PRO A 81 -11.13 10.08 -4.92
C PRO A 81 -10.01 10.06 -3.89
N GLY A 82 -10.17 10.83 -2.81
CA GLY A 82 -9.15 10.95 -1.75
C GLY A 82 -8.80 9.61 -1.09
N TYR A 83 -9.81 8.75 -0.91
CA TYR A 83 -9.65 7.40 -0.35
C TYR A 83 -8.92 6.43 -1.29
N LEU A 84 -8.68 6.82 -2.56
CA LEU A 84 -7.80 6.11 -3.48
C LEU A 84 -6.43 6.79 -3.59
N SER A 85 -6.39 8.12 -3.79
CA SER A 85 -5.12 8.82 -4.05
C SER A 85 -4.21 8.84 -2.85
N SER A 86 -4.74 9.09 -1.66
CA SER A 86 -3.93 9.22 -0.44
C SER A 86 -3.22 7.90 -0.10
N PRO A 87 -3.90 6.73 -0.05
CA PRO A 87 -3.22 5.45 0.14
C PRO A 87 -2.22 5.10 -0.96
N LEU A 88 -2.55 5.34 -2.23
CA LEU A 88 -1.61 5.08 -3.34
C LEU A 88 -0.35 5.95 -3.23
N LEU A 89 -0.49 7.21 -2.82
CA LEU A 89 0.65 8.08 -2.53
C LEU A 89 1.48 7.55 -1.35
N ILE A 90 0.85 7.03 -0.31
CA ILE A 90 1.57 6.38 0.80
C ILE A 90 2.37 5.17 0.31
N ILE A 91 1.80 4.32 -0.55
CA ILE A 91 2.52 3.17 -1.13
C ILE A 91 3.73 3.64 -1.96
N THR A 92 3.56 4.63 -2.84
CA THR A 92 4.69 5.16 -3.63
C THR A 92 5.77 5.82 -2.77
N ARG A 93 5.38 6.53 -1.70
CA ARG A 93 6.31 7.09 -0.73
C ARG A 93 7.06 6.00 0.04
N CYS A 94 6.36 4.95 0.45
CA CYS A 94 6.93 3.79 1.11
C CYS A 94 8.05 3.18 0.24
N ARG A 95 7.80 2.98 -1.05
CA ARG A 95 8.83 2.52 -2.00
C ARG A 95 10.06 3.43 -1.99
N ALA A 96 9.86 4.73 -2.18
CA ALA A 96 10.95 5.70 -2.22
C ALA A 96 11.73 5.76 -0.90
N GLN A 97 11.08 5.56 0.25
CA GLN A 97 11.72 5.48 1.55
C GLN A 97 12.60 4.23 1.69
N VAL A 98 12.12 3.08 1.21
CA VAL A 98 12.92 1.85 1.21
C VAL A 98 14.12 1.98 0.27
N GLU A 99 13.92 2.49 -0.94
CA GLU A 99 15.00 2.75 -1.89
C GLU A 99 16.04 3.73 -1.32
N SER A 100 15.57 4.83 -0.70
CA SER A 100 16.47 5.80 -0.07
C SER A 100 17.23 5.23 1.13
N ALA A 101 16.66 4.26 1.85
CA ALA A 101 17.30 3.64 3.01
C ALA A 101 18.34 2.58 2.61
N LEU A 102 18.07 1.84 1.54
CA LEU A 102 18.94 0.76 1.07
C LEU A 102 19.96 1.19 0.01
N GLY A 103 19.72 2.31 -0.68
CA GLY A 103 20.54 2.75 -1.80
C GLY A 103 20.56 1.69 -2.90
N ASP A 104 21.75 1.35 -3.38
CA ASP A 104 21.96 0.31 -4.40
C ASP A 104 21.96 -1.12 -3.82
N THR A 105 21.73 -1.28 -2.51
CA THR A 105 21.84 -2.56 -1.83
C THR A 105 20.54 -3.35 -1.91
N ILE A 106 20.59 -4.58 -2.41
CA ILE A 106 19.45 -5.51 -2.35
C ILE A 106 19.49 -6.25 -1.01
N ARG A 107 18.63 -5.85 -0.08
CA ARG A 107 18.50 -6.51 1.23
C ARG A 107 17.29 -7.44 1.25
N MET A 108 17.50 -8.68 1.70
CA MET A 108 16.50 -9.74 1.73
C MET A 108 16.27 -10.23 3.15
N ASN A 109 15.04 -10.65 3.45
CA ASN A 109 14.75 -11.37 4.68
C ASN A 109 15.20 -12.84 4.59
N SER A 110 15.05 -13.57 5.70
CA SER A 110 15.34 -15.01 5.81
C SER A 110 14.53 -15.89 4.85
N GLU A 111 13.39 -15.39 4.34
CA GLU A 111 12.55 -16.07 3.35
C GLU A 111 12.94 -15.74 1.90
N GLY A 112 14.02 -14.99 1.68
CA GLY A 112 14.52 -14.63 0.35
C GLY A 112 13.70 -13.53 -0.36
N ARG A 113 12.91 -12.76 0.37
CA ARG A 113 12.12 -11.63 -0.17
C ARG A 113 12.82 -10.32 0.10
N THR A 114 12.82 -9.43 -0.88
CA THR A 114 13.40 -8.09 -0.71
C THR A 114 12.54 -7.26 0.24
N TYR A 115 13.18 -6.38 1.02
CA TYR A 115 12.46 -5.46 1.90
C TYR A 115 11.50 -4.55 1.14
N GLN A 116 11.88 -4.14 -0.08
CA GLN A 116 11.00 -3.40 -0.96
C GLN A 116 9.73 -4.18 -1.30
N PHE A 117 9.84 -5.46 -1.67
CA PHE A 117 8.67 -6.30 -1.95
C PHE A 117 7.80 -6.49 -0.71
N LEU A 118 8.41 -6.73 0.46
CA LEU A 118 7.68 -6.90 1.71
C LEU A 118 6.89 -5.64 2.09
N ALA A 119 7.51 -4.46 1.95
CA ALA A 119 6.87 -3.18 2.25
C ALA A 119 5.72 -2.89 1.28
N LEU A 120 5.93 -3.07 -0.02
CA LEU A 120 4.89 -2.89 -1.03
C LEU A 120 3.74 -3.89 -0.88
N SER A 121 4.04 -5.15 -0.57
CA SER A 121 3.03 -6.17 -0.27
C SER A 121 2.21 -5.78 0.95
N MET A 122 2.84 -5.49 2.09
CA MET A 122 2.11 -5.10 3.31
C MET A 122 1.21 -3.87 3.07
N ALA A 123 1.75 -2.85 2.41
CA ALA A 123 1.02 -1.62 2.14
C ALA A 123 -0.18 -1.85 1.20
N SER A 124 0.02 -2.64 0.14
CA SER A 124 -1.04 -2.98 -0.83
C SER A 124 -2.14 -3.81 -0.20
N GLU A 125 -1.77 -4.81 0.61
CA GLU A 125 -2.71 -5.67 1.34
C GLU A 125 -3.56 -4.86 2.31
N CYS A 126 -2.91 -4.02 3.12
CA CYS A 126 -3.58 -3.13 4.05
C CYS A 126 -4.58 -2.23 3.32
N PHE A 127 -4.19 -1.63 2.19
CA PHE A 127 -5.05 -0.74 1.45
C PHE A 127 -6.31 -1.44 0.92
N VAL A 128 -6.16 -2.59 0.27
CA VAL A 128 -7.31 -3.34 -0.25
C VAL A 128 -8.23 -3.79 0.88
N HIS A 129 -7.67 -4.27 2.00
CA HIS A 129 -8.45 -4.65 3.17
C HIS A 129 -9.20 -3.47 3.79
N ALA A 130 -8.52 -2.34 4.00
CA ALA A 130 -9.14 -1.13 4.55
C ALA A 130 -10.28 -0.65 3.66
N MET A 131 -10.08 -0.61 2.33
CA MET A 131 -11.14 -0.25 1.38
C MET A 131 -12.33 -1.21 1.45
N CYS A 132 -12.06 -2.52 1.47
CA CYS A 132 -13.11 -3.55 1.59
C CYS A 132 -13.91 -3.40 2.90
N ASN A 133 -13.24 -3.11 4.01
CA ASN A 133 -13.88 -2.91 5.31
C ASN A 133 -14.78 -1.67 5.29
N GLU A 134 -14.28 -0.53 4.82
CA GLU A 134 -15.06 0.72 4.78
C GLU A 134 -16.27 0.61 3.84
N ILE A 135 -16.15 -0.16 2.74
CA ILE A 135 -17.27 -0.53 1.86
C ILE A 135 -18.28 -1.40 2.60
N ASN A 136 -17.85 -2.44 3.30
CA ASN A 136 -18.74 -3.35 4.02
C ASN A 136 -19.52 -2.64 5.13
N GLU A 137 -18.84 -1.78 5.89
CA GLU A 137 -19.44 -0.99 6.97
C GLU A 137 -20.55 -0.05 6.46
N ARG A 138 -20.31 0.59 5.30
CA ARG A 138 -21.26 1.54 4.71
C ARG A 138 -22.20 0.92 3.71
N MET A 139 -22.02 -0.37 3.39
CA MET A 139 -22.82 -1.08 2.40
C MET A 139 -24.31 -0.75 2.51
N PRO A 140 -24.96 -0.76 3.68
CA PRO A 140 -26.40 -0.48 3.78
C PRO A 140 -26.82 0.92 3.30
N GLN A 141 -25.93 1.91 3.41
CA GLN A 141 -26.16 3.33 3.12
C GLN A 141 -25.82 3.72 1.68
N LEU A 142 -25.03 2.91 0.97
CA LEU A 142 -24.59 3.20 -0.38
C LEU A 142 -25.75 3.20 -1.39
N GLY A 143 -25.88 4.28 -2.15
CA GLY A 143 -26.73 4.36 -3.33
C GLY A 143 -26.23 3.45 -4.48
N ASN A 144 -27.09 3.18 -5.45
CA ASN A 144 -26.76 2.29 -6.57
C ASN A 144 -25.61 2.83 -7.43
N ARG A 145 -25.57 4.14 -7.68
CA ARG A 145 -24.48 4.79 -8.44
C ARG A 145 -23.14 4.64 -7.72
N SER A 146 -23.12 4.92 -6.43
CA SER A 146 -21.97 4.68 -5.55
C SER A 146 -21.52 3.22 -5.58
N CYS A 147 -22.44 2.26 -5.56
CA CYS A 147 -22.09 0.83 -5.69
C CYS A 147 -21.42 0.52 -7.03
N SER A 148 -21.97 0.99 -8.16
CA SER A 148 -21.39 0.77 -9.49
C SER A 148 -19.98 1.38 -9.62
N ARG A 149 -19.78 2.58 -9.07
CA ARG A 149 -18.46 3.22 -9.04
C ARG A 149 -17.46 2.41 -8.22
N LEU A 150 -17.84 1.99 -7.01
CA LEU A 150 -16.96 1.21 -6.12
C LEU A 150 -16.57 -0.16 -6.72
N VAL A 151 -17.44 -0.77 -7.54
CA VAL A 151 -17.09 -1.97 -8.30
C VAL A 151 -15.94 -1.70 -9.26
N ALA A 152 -16.01 -0.60 -10.01
CA ALA A 152 -14.97 -0.19 -10.94
C ALA A 152 -13.66 0.16 -10.21
N GLU A 153 -13.74 0.90 -9.11
CA GLU A 153 -12.59 1.31 -8.31
C GLU A 153 -11.88 0.12 -7.63
N LEU A 154 -12.62 -0.85 -7.08
CA LEU A 154 -12.04 -2.10 -6.54
C LEU A 154 -11.39 -2.93 -7.65
N GLN A 155 -12.01 -3.01 -8.82
CA GLN A 155 -11.43 -3.71 -9.96
C GLN A 155 -10.14 -3.05 -10.42
N PHE A 156 -10.13 -1.72 -10.49
CA PHE A 156 -8.95 -0.93 -10.79
C PHE A 156 -7.83 -1.21 -9.77
N LEU A 157 -8.14 -1.11 -8.47
CA LEU A 157 -7.18 -1.28 -7.39
C LEU A 157 -6.54 -2.68 -7.40
N THR A 158 -7.37 -3.72 -7.53
CA THR A 158 -6.90 -5.11 -7.59
C THR A 158 -6.08 -5.41 -8.83
N ASN A 159 -6.29 -4.69 -9.93
CA ASN A 159 -5.48 -4.82 -11.14
C ASN A 159 -4.09 -4.19 -10.97
N ILE A 160 -4.02 -2.95 -10.47
CA ILE A 160 -2.73 -2.23 -10.37
C ILE A 160 -1.83 -2.79 -9.25
N LEU A 161 -2.41 -3.33 -8.17
CA LEU A 161 -1.65 -3.88 -7.04
C LEU A 161 -1.48 -5.40 -7.10
N LYS A 162 -1.97 -6.07 -8.15
CA LYS A 162 -2.07 -7.54 -8.23
C LYS A 162 -0.79 -8.28 -7.87
N LEU A 163 0.38 -7.75 -8.23
CA LEU A 163 1.69 -8.35 -7.96
C LEU A 163 1.99 -8.47 -6.45
N TYR A 164 1.41 -7.59 -5.66
CA TYR A 164 1.68 -7.42 -4.23
C TYR A 164 0.57 -8.02 -3.33
N LEU A 165 -0.52 -8.49 -3.93
CA LEU A 165 -1.68 -9.05 -3.24
C LEU A 165 -1.65 -10.57 -3.20
N ARG A 166 -1.96 -11.14 -2.04
CA ARG A 166 -2.18 -12.57 -1.86
C ARG A 166 -3.54 -12.98 -2.40
N ARG A 167 -3.69 -14.30 -2.60
CA ARG A 167 -4.92 -14.88 -3.16
C ARG A 167 -6.12 -14.65 -2.24
N GLU A 168 -5.90 -14.69 -0.93
CA GLU A 168 -6.92 -14.47 0.09
C GLU A 168 -7.51 -13.06 -0.03
N THR A 169 -6.68 -12.05 -0.21
CA THR A 169 -7.12 -10.65 -0.36
C THR A 169 -7.81 -10.42 -1.69
N LEU A 170 -7.31 -11.02 -2.77
CA LEU A 170 -7.98 -11.00 -4.08
C LEU A 170 -9.37 -11.64 -4.01
N SER A 171 -9.49 -12.77 -3.30
CA SER A 171 -10.78 -13.43 -3.06
C SER A 171 -11.71 -12.54 -2.24
N HIS A 172 -11.22 -11.95 -1.16
CA HIS A 172 -12.03 -11.05 -0.32
C HIS A 172 -12.54 -9.82 -1.10
N ALA A 173 -11.67 -9.21 -1.90
CA ALA A 173 -12.04 -8.08 -2.75
C ALA A 173 -13.07 -8.49 -3.82
N ALA A 174 -12.94 -9.71 -4.38
CA ALA A 174 -13.93 -10.25 -5.31
C ALA A 174 -15.29 -10.44 -4.63
N ASP A 175 -15.34 -10.99 -3.42
CA ASP A 175 -16.58 -11.18 -2.66
C ASP A 175 -17.27 -9.86 -2.31
N VAL A 176 -16.50 -8.81 -1.98
CA VAL A 176 -17.04 -7.45 -1.76
C VAL A 176 -17.59 -6.88 -3.06
N ARG A 177 -16.85 -7.02 -4.17
CA ARG A 177 -17.26 -6.53 -5.49
C ARG A 177 -18.53 -7.23 -5.99
N ASP A 178 -18.67 -8.52 -5.77
CA ASP A 178 -19.84 -9.28 -6.21
C ASP A 178 -21.09 -8.89 -5.39
N ARG A 179 -20.94 -8.64 -4.08
CA ARG A 179 -22.01 -8.05 -3.25
C ARG A 179 -22.43 -6.65 -3.70
N LEU A 180 -21.48 -5.79 -4.11
CA LEU A 180 -21.80 -4.50 -4.70
C LEU A 180 -22.56 -4.67 -6.02
N ARG A 181 -22.12 -5.60 -6.88
CA ARG A 181 -22.77 -5.90 -8.16
C ARG A 181 -24.21 -6.36 -7.97
N ASP A 182 -24.47 -7.25 -7.02
CA ASP A 182 -25.81 -7.76 -6.74
C ASP A 182 -26.81 -6.64 -6.37
N ARG A 183 -26.34 -5.56 -5.73
CA ARG A 183 -27.17 -4.37 -5.47
C ARG A 183 -27.43 -3.53 -6.72
N THR A 184 -26.55 -3.59 -7.72
CA THR A 184 -26.64 -2.81 -8.96
C THR A 184 -27.41 -3.49 -10.09
N GLN A 185 -27.64 -4.80 -10.04
CA GLN A 185 -28.20 -5.65 -11.12
C GLN A 185 -29.60 -5.25 -11.66
N ASN A 186 -30.22 -4.18 -11.14
CA ASN A 186 -31.53 -3.71 -11.59
C ASN A 186 -31.53 -2.41 -12.40
N ARG A 187 -30.40 -1.71 -12.65
CA ARG A 187 -30.40 -0.46 -13.43
C ARG A 187 -29.11 -0.23 -14.21
N ASP A 188 -29.27 0.26 -15.45
CA ASP A 188 -28.21 0.54 -16.41
C ASP A 188 -27.07 1.37 -15.81
N VAL A 189 -25.84 0.90 -16.04
CA VAL A 189 -24.61 1.65 -15.82
C VAL A 189 -24.61 2.78 -16.85
N GLY A 190 -24.95 3.99 -16.40
CA GLY A 190 -24.95 5.17 -17.27
C GLY A 190 -23.56 5.47 -17.87
N PRO A 191 -23.50 6.32 -18.91
CA PRO A 191 -22.28 6.68 -19.63
C PRO A 191 -21.16 7.26 -18.75
N ASP A 192 -21.50 7.79 -17.56
CA ASP A 192 -20.54 8.36 -16.60
C ASP A 192 -19.58 7.32 -15.99
N GLY A 193 -20.00 6.05 -15.93
CA GLY A 193 -19.16 4.97 -15.40
C GLY A 193 -17.93 4.66 -16.25
N LEU A 194 -18.03 4.82 -17.58
CA LEU A 194 -16.93 4.55 -18.51
C LEU A 194 -15.85 5.63 -18.46
N ARG A 195 -16.25 6.90 -18.37
CA ARG A 195 -15.32 8.03 -18.25
C ARG A 195 -14.53 8.00 -16.94
N ALA A 196 -15.19 7.63 -15.85
CA ALA A 196 -14.53 7.42 -14.56
C ALA A 196 -13.47 6.30 -14.64
N ILE A 197 -13.75 5.22 -15.37
CA ILE A 197 -12.79 4.13 -15.58
C ILE A 197 -11.57 4.58 -16.39
N GLU A 198 -11.75 5.36 -17.45
CA GLU A 198 -10.64 5.87 -18.26
C GLU A 198 -9.70 6.80 -17.46
N GLU A 199 -10.26 7.66 -16.61
CA GLU A 199 -9.50 8.53 -15.72
C GLU A 199 -8.74 7.74 -14.64
N LEU A 200 -9.38 6.72 -14.06
CA LEU A 200 -8.73 5.77 -13.15
C LEU A 200 -7.57 5.05 -13.85
N GLU A 201 -7.77 4.52 -15.05
CA GLU A 201 -6.73 3.81 -15.80
C GLU A 201 -5.52 4.70 -16.12
N ARG A 202 -5.73 5.96 -16.53
CA ARG A 202 -4.65 6.89 -16.79
C ARG A 202 -3.82 7.16 -15.53
N LEU A 203 -4.48 7.36 -14.39
CA LEU A 203 -3.79 7.59 -13.12
C LEU A 203 -3.09 6.32 -12.61
N GLY A 204 -3.74 5.16 -12.78
CA GLY A 204 -3.16 3.86 -12.44
C GLY A 204 -1.86 3.59 -13.17
N ARG A 205 -1.75 4.00 -14.45
CA ARG A 205 -0.48 3.91 -15.18
C ARG A 205 0.61 4.75 -14.53
N VAL A 206 0.31 5.95 -14.04
CA VAL A 206 1.29 6.77 -13.30
C VAL A 206 1.73 6.08 -12.02
N TYR A 207 0.79 5.50 -11.28
CA TYR A 207 1.12 4.76 -10.06
C TYR A 207 1.94 3.51 -10.35
N VAL A 208 1.58 2.71 -11.35
CA VAL A 208 2.35 1.53 -11.77
C VAL A 208 3.77 1.92 -12.17
N LEU A 209 3.95 3.01 -12.93
CA LEU A 209 5.27 3.54 -13.27
C LEU A 209 6.07 3.93 -12.01
N CYS A 210 5.42 4.53 -11.00
CA CYS A 210 6.07 4.86 -9.74
C CYS A 210 6.40 3.64 -8.87
N LEU A 211 5.73 2.50 -9.07
CA LEU A 211 6.00 1.24 -8.36
C LEU A 211 7.16 0.45 -9.00
N GLY A 212 7.51 0.76 -10.24
CA GLY A 212 8.51 0.04 -11.02
C GLY A 212 7.98 -1.30 -11.55
N ASP A 213 8.56 -1.76 -12.66
CA ASP A 213 8.28 -3.08 -13.26
C ASP A 213 8.84 -4.24 -12.41
#